data_AF-A0A3N5UDN9-F1
#
_entry.id   AF-A0A3N5UDN9-F1
#
_cell.length_a   1.000
_cell.length_b   1.000
_cell.length_c   1.000
_cell.angle_alpha   90.00
_cell.angle_beta   90.00
_cell.angle_gamma   90.00
#
_symmetry.space_group_name_H-M   'P 1'
#
loop_
_entity.id
_entity.type
_entity.pdbx_description
1 polymer ?
#
loop_
_entity_poly.entity_id
_entity_poly.type
_entity_poly.pdbx_seq_one_letter_code
_entity_poly.pdbx_strand_id
1 'polypeptide(L)'
;AIHLGKRRTELSPQGYVRRVTEVEHRLDELLQRRVRGVPARRLQKRYRRHQEHLFVFLHCPDVPPDNNACERALRPSVIHRKVTNGFRSEWGAQAYAALATVIATAKLHQHNVFDTLVSLMGPSVLPFLAPQNP
;
A
#
# COMPACT_ATOMS: atom_id res chain seq x y z
N ALA A 1 -9.23 -3.05 -18.93
CA ALA A 1 -7.98 -2.53 -18.34
C ALA A 1 -7.00 -3.66 -18.01
N ILE A 2 -7.22 -4.49 -16.99
CA ILE A 2 -6.25 -5.52 -16.56
C ILE A 2 -5.84 -6.47 -17.70
N HIS A 3 -6.81 -7.00 -18.45
CA HIS A 3 -6.55 -7.86 -19.61
C HIS A 3 -5.72 -7.15 -20.69
N LEU A 4 -5.95 -5.85 -20.92
CA LEU A 4 -5.18 -5.05 -21.86
C LEU A 4 -3.72 -4.91 -21.38
N GLY A 5 -3.51 -4.61 -20.09
CA GLY A 5 -2.16 -4.50 -19.51
C GLY A 5 -1.36 -5.80 -19.66
N LYS A 6 -1.99 -6.96 -19.43
CA LYS A 6 -1.35 -8.28 -19.61
C LYS A 6 -0.91 -8.56 -21.05
N ARG A 7 -1.60 -7.97 -22.04
CA ARG A 7 -1.38 -8.19 -23.48
C ARG A 7 -0.56 -7.08 -24.13
N ARG A 8 0.13 -6.26 -23.33
CA ARG A 8 0.90 -5.10 -23.84
C ARG A 8 1.92 -5.50 -24.91
N THR A 9 2.58 -6.64 -24.75
CA THR A 9 3.60 -7.15 -25.69
C THR A 9 3.01 -7.81 -26.94
N GLU A 10 1.71 -8.13 -26.94
CA GLU A 10 1.02 -8.76 -28.07
C GLU A 10 0.48 -7.75 -29.09
N LEU A 11 0.49 -6.46 -28.73
CA LEU A 11 -0.11 -5.38 -29.52
C LEU A 11 0.98 -4.49 -30.11
N SER A 12 0.71 -3.90 -31.28
CA SER A 12 1.55 -2.81 -31.78
C SER A 12 1.46 -1.61 -30.82
N PRO A 13 2.51 -0.77 -30.72
CA PRO A 13 2.49 0.40 -29.83
C PRO A 13 1.28 1.30 -30.08
N GLN A 14 0.94 1.57 -31.34
CA GLN A 14 -0.23 2.37 -31.71
C GLN A 14 -1.55 1.68 -31.33
N GLY A 15 -1.65 0.37 -31.56
CA GLY A 15 -2.81 -0.42 -31.18
C GLY A 15 -3.03 -0.44 -29.66
N TYR A 16 -1.95 -0.55 -28.89
CA TYR A 16 -2.01 -0.50 -27.43
C TYR A 16 -2.51 0.86 -26.94
N VAL A 17 -1.91 1.96 -27.41
CA VAL A 17 -2.33 3.33 -27.03
C VAL A 17 -3.80 3.56 -27.34
N ARG A 18 -4.26 3.20 -28.54
CA ARG A 18 -5.68 3.31 -28.90
C ARG A 18 -6.58 2.56 -27.91
N ARG A 19 -6.21 1.33 -27.52
CA ARG A 19 -7.00 0.52 -26.58
C ARG A 19 -6.97 1.07 -25.16
N VAL A 20 -5.87 1.73 -24.75
CA VAL A 20 -5.80 2.44 -23.47
C VAL A 20 -6.77 3.62 -23.49
N THR A 21 -6.74 4.45 -24.53
CA THR A 21 -7.67 5.58 -24.69
C THR A 21 -9.14 5.11 -24.71
N GLU A 22 -9.46 4.01 -25.39
CA GLU A 22 -10.81 3.42 -25.39
C GLU A 22 -11.27 3.02 -23.97
N VAL A 23 -10.35 2.51 -23.13
CA VAL A 23 -10.64 2.14 -21.74
C VAL A 23 -10.86 3.39 -20.87
N GLU A 24 -10.05 4.43 -21.06
CA GLU A 24 -10.16 5.71 -20.36
C GLU A 24 -11.47 6.43 -20.70
N HIS A 25 -11.80 6.58 -21.98
CA HIS A 25 -13.07 7.17 -22.40
C HIS A 25 -14.28 6.40 -21.86
N ARG A 26 -14.21 5.06 -21.84
CA ARG A 26 -15.29 4.25 -21.26
C ARG A 26 -15.47 4.51 -19.77
N LEU A 27 -14.40 4.77 -19.02
CA LEU A 27 -14.50 5.19 -17.63
C LEU A 27 -15.21 6.54 -17.53
N ASP A 28 -14.83 7.52 -18.35
CA ASP A 28 -15.44 8.85 -18.35
C ASP A 28 -16.95 8.78 -18.62
N GLU A 29 -17.36 8.01 -19.64
CA GLU A 29 -18.77 7.77 -19.95
C GLU A 29 -19.52 7.17 -18.75
N LEU A 30 -18.93 6.18 -18.06
CA LEU A 30 -19.53 5.57 -16.87
C LEU A 30 -19.64 6.58 -15.72
N LEU A 31 -18.64 7.44 -15.55
CA LEU A 31 -18.62 8.46 -14.51
C LEU A 31 -19.56 9.64 -14.81
N GLN A 32 -19.96 9.87 -16.06
CA GLN A 32 -20.94 10.89 -16.43
C GLN A 32 -22.39 10.45 -16.20
N ARG A 33 -22.67 9.14 -16.16
CA ARG A 33 -24.04 8.61 -15.96
C ARG A 33 -24.66 9.09 -14.65
N ARG A 34 -25.96 9.39 -14.68
CA ARG A 34 -26.74 9.69 -13.47
C ARG A 34 -26.91 8.44 -12.63
N VAL A 35 -26.37 8.45 -11.42
CA VAL A 35 -26.52 7.35 -10.44
C VAL A 35 -27.58 7.70 -9.38
N ARG A 36 -28.37 6.69 -8.98
CA ARG A 36 -29.41 6.81 -7.95
C ARG A 36 -28.91 6.22 -6.63
N GLY A 37 -29.30 6.84 -5.51
CA GLY A 37 -28.92 6.41 -4.17
C GLY A 37 -27.61 7.04 -3.65
N VAL A 38 -27.53 7.21 -2.33
CA VAL A 38 -26.37 7.79 -1.64
C VAL A 38 -25.10 6.95 -1.84
N PRO A 39 -25.12 5.59 -1.71
CA PRO A 39 -23.91 4.79 -1.89
C PRO A 39 -23.30 4.91 -3.29
N ALA A 40 -24.15 4.87 -4.33
CA ALA A 40 -23.69 5.00 -5.71
C ALA A 40 -23.09 6.38 -6.00
N ARG A 41 -23.69 7.47 -5.49
CA ARG A 41 -23.13 8.82 -5.59
C ARG A 41 -21.79 8.96 -4.87
N ARG A 42 -21.65 8.37 -3.68
CA ARG A 42 -20.37 8.35 -2.93
C ARG A 42 -19.29 7.59 -3.71
N LEU A 43 -19.64 6.44 -4.28
CA LEU A 43 -18.74 5.65 -5.10
C LEU A 43 -18.31 6.42 -6.36
N GLN A 44 -19.25 7.01 -7.09
CA GLN A 44 -18.96 7.83 -8.27
C GLN A 44 -18.05 9.02 -7.93
N LYS A 45 -18.33 9.74 -6.84
CA LYS A 45 -17.46 10.83 -6.35
C LYS A 45 -16.04 10.35 -6.07
N ARG A 46 -15.90 9.17 -5.47
CA ARG A 46 -14.58 8.57 -5.18
C ARG A 46 -13.82 8.21 -6.45
N TYR A 47 -14.48 7.58 -7.43
CA TYR A 47 -13.83 7.27 -8.71
C TYR A 47 -13.42 8.53 -9.46
N ARG A 48 -14.26 9.57 -9.52
CA ARG A 48 -13.90 10.87 -10.12
C ARG A 48 -12.67 11.49 -9.43
N ARG A 49 -12.61 11.44 -8.09
CA ARG A 49 -11.48 11.97 -7.32
C ARG A 49 -10.15 11.29 -7.65
N HIS A 50 -10.18 10.01 -8.02
CA HIS A 50 -8.97 9.20 -8.22
C HIS A 50 -8.81 8.72 -9.67
N GLN A 51 -9.55 9.30 -10.62
CA GLN A 51 -9.65 8.81 -12.00
C GLN A 51 -8.29 8.68 -12.68
N GLU A 52 -7.41 9.65 -12.46
CA GLU A 52 -6.06 9.72 -13.03
C GLU A 52 -5.14 8.59 -12.51
N HIS A 53 -5.50 7.95 -11.39
CA HIS A 53 -4.69 6.91 -10.77
C HIS A 53 -5.19 5.49 -11.04
N LEU A 54 -6.39 5.32 -11.60
CA LEU A 54 -7.01 3.99 -11.77
C LEU A 54 -6.28 3.09 -12.77
N PHE A 55 -5.64 3.70 -13.77
CA PHE A 55 -5.02 2.99 -14.89
C PHE A 55 -3.53 3.25 -15.03
N VAL A 56 -2.84 3.67 -13.96
CA VAL A 56 -1.38 3.95 -14.00
C VAL A 56 -0.57 2.77 -14.55
N PHE A 57 -0.95 1.53 -14.22
CA PHE A 57 -0.31 0.32 -14.76
C PHE A 57 -0.40 0.18 -16.29
N LEU A 58 -1.36 0.84 -16.94
CA LEU A 58 -1.45 0.85 -18.40
C LEU A 58 -0.38 1.74 -19.03
N HIS A 59 0.19 2.69 -18.28
CA HIS A 59 1.24 3.61 -18.72
C HIS A 59 2.61 3.19 -18.17
N CYS A 60 2.69 2.85 -16.89
CA CYS A 60 3.92 2.42 -16.21
C CYS A 60 3.92 0.88 -16.01
N PRO A 61 4.73 0.12 -16.77
CA PRO A 61 4.72 -1.35 -16.69
C PRO A 61 5.18 -1.92 -15.34
N ASP A 62 5.99 -1.16 -14.59
CA ASP A 62 6.48 -1.58 -13.27
C ASP A 62 5.42 -1.47 -12.17
N VAL A 63 4.29 -0.80 -12.47
CA VAL A 63 3.17 -0.67 -11.54
C VAL A 63 2.21 -1.84 -11.75
N PRO A 64 1.94 -2.68 -10.74
CA PRO A 64 0.98 -3.76 -10.89
C PRO A 64 -0.47 -3.23 -11.01
N PRO A 65 -1.38 -3.97 -11.65
CA PRO A 65 -2.78 -3.60 -11.78
C PRO A 65 -3.61 -3.79 -10.51
N ASP A 66 -3.00 -4.29 -9.44
CA ASP A 66 -3.66 -4.66 -8.20
C ASP A 66 -3.00 -4.02 -6.97
N ASN A 67 -3.72 -4.01 -5.86
CA ASN A 67 -3.29 -3.44 -4.59
C ASN A 67 -2.73 -4.51 -3.62
N ASN A 68 -2.40 -5.70 -4.13
CA ASN A 68 -2.11 -6.86 -3.28
C ASN A 68 -0.88 -6.62 -2.37
N ALA A 69 0.12 -5.89 -2.87
CA ALA A 69 1.31 -5.55 -2.11
C ALA A 69 0.96 -4.69 -0.88
N CYS A 70 0.17 -3.63 -1.06
CA CYS A 70 -0.27 -2.77 0.03
C CYS A 70 -1.18 -3.53 1.02
N GLU A 71 -2.11 -4.36 0.53
CA GLU A 71 -2.98 -5.16 1.39
C GLU A 71 -2.18 -6.16 2.24
N ARG A 72 -1.17 -6.81 1.65
CA ARG A 72 -0.26 -7.68 2.40
C ARG A 72 0.55 -6.90 3.43
N ALA A 73 1.03 -5.70 3.09
CA ALA A 73 1.78 -4.85 4.02
C ALA A 73 0.93 -4.36 5.20
N LEU A 74 -0.37 -4.10 4.99
CA LEU A 74 -1.29 -3.66 6.05
C LEU A 74 -1.80 -4.80 6.93
N ARG A 75 -1.80 -6.04 6.44
CA ARG A 75 -2.39 -7.20 7.11
C ARG A 75 -1.84 -7.45 8.53
N PRO A 76 -0.52 -7.38 8.82
CA PRO A 76 0.00 -7.54 10.17
C PRO A 76 -0.63 -6.59 11.19
N SER A 77 -0.79 -5.31 10.83
CA SER A 77 -1.38 -4.29 11.71
C SER A 77 -2.88 -4.53 11.96
N VAL A 78 -3.62 -4.98 10.93
CA VAL A 78 -5.03 -5.35 11.07
C VAL A 78 -5.20 -6.57 11.98
N ILE A 79 -4.36 -7.59 11.80
CA ILE A 79 -4.37 -8.80 12.66
C ILE A 79 -4.00 -8.42 14.09
N HIS A 80 -2.93 -7.64 14.28
CA HIS A 80 -2.50 -7.17 15.59
C HIS A 80 -3.63 -6.47 16.32
N ARG A 81 -4.28 -5.49 15.69
CA ARG A 81 -5.43 -4.78 16.26
C ARG A 81 -6.59 -5.72 16.61
N LYS A 82 -6.88 -6.72 15.77
CA LYS A 82 -7.95 -7.69 16.01
C LYS A 82 -7.67 -8.54 17.26
N VAL A 83 -6.43 -9.03 17.41
CA VAL A 83 -6.04 -9.92 18.51
C VAL A 83 -5.88 -9.15 19.83
N THR A 84 -5.28 -7.96 19.78
CA THR A 84 -4.99 -7.14 20.98
C THR A 84 -6.16 -6.27 21.42
N ASN A 85 -7.23 -6.21 20.62
CA ASN A 85 -8.31 -5.23 20.74
C ASN A 85 -7.83 -3.76 20.64
N GLY A 86 -6.70 -3.54 19.96
CA GLY A 86 -6.09 -2.22 19.77
C GLY A 86 -5.26 -1.74 20.96
N PHE A 87 -4.87 -0.47 20.92
CA PHE A 87 -4.02 0.14 21.94
C PHE A 87 -4.85 0.94 22.94
N ARG A 88 -4.42 0.94 24.21
CA ARG A 88 -5.03 1.75 25.29
C ARG A 88 -4.33 3.09 25.50
N SER A 89 -3.22 3.32 24.79
CA SER A 89 -2.46 4.58 24.82
C SER A 89 -1.98 4.94 23.42
N GLU A 90 -1.96 6.24 23.14
CA GLU A 90 -1.41 6.79 21.89
C GLU A 90 0.07 6.44 21.73
N TRP A 91 0.84 6.53 22.83
CA TRP A 91 2.24 6.15 22.85
C TRP A 91 2.47 4.70 22.40
N GLY A 92 1.65 3.76 22.88
CA GLY A 92 1.78 2.34 22.49
C GLY A 92 1.47 2.11 21.01
N ALA A 93 0.49 2.85 20.46
CA ALA A 93 0.18 2.81 19.04
C ALA A 93 1.32 3.34 18.18
N GLN A 94 1.93 4.46 18.60
CA GLN A 94 3.08 5.06 17.91
C GLN A 94 4.32 4.17 17.97
N ALA A 95 4.63 3.60 19.14
CA ALA A 95 5.75 2.67 19.32
C ALA A 95 5.59 1.44 18.40
N TYR A 96 4.38 0.87 18.34
CA TYR A 96 4.08 -0.22 17.40
C TYR A 96 4.25 0.20 15.95
N ALA A 97 3.72 1.35 15.54
CA ALA A 97 3.81 1.84 14.17
C ALA A 97 5.28 2.07 13.74
N ALA A 98 6.11 2.62 14.63
CA ALA A 98 7.54 2.79 14.39
C ALA A 98 8.24 1.45 14.21
N LEU A 99 8.02 0.49 15.13
CA LEU A 99 8.62 -0.85 15.05
C LEU A 99 8.16 -1.59 13.80
N ALA A 100 6.86 -1.58 13.49
CA ALA A 100 6.30 -2.22 12.30
C ALA A 100 6.89 -1.65 11.00
N THR A 101 7.12 -0.33 10.97
CA THR A 101 7.74 0.35 9.82
C THR A 101 9.19 -0.10 9.63
N VAL A 102 10.00 -0.10 10.70
CA VAL A 102 11.40 -0.56 10.65
C VAL A 102 11.46 -2.03 10.18
N ILE A 103 10.65 -2.90 10.76
CA ILE A 103 10.60 -4.31 10.40
C ILE A 103 10.18 -4.51 8.94
N ALA A 104 9.15 -3.78 8.49
CA ALA A 104 8.65 -3.89 7.12
C ALA A 104 9.72 -3.44 6.11
N THR A 105 10.40 -2.32 6.36
CA THR A 105 11.48 -1.81 5.53
C THR A 105 12.67 -2.79 5.50
N ALA A 106 13.11 -3.29 6.66
CA ALA A 106 14.19 -4.28 6.72
C ALA A 106 13.88 -5.53 5.88
N LYS A 107 12.65 -6.05 5.99
CA LYS A 107 12.21 -7.20 5.17
C LYS A 107 12.16 -6.87 3.67
N LEU A 108 11.74 -5.67 3.30
CA LEU A 108 11.68 -5.23 1.90
C LEU A 108 13.08 -5.20 1.27
N HIS A 109 14.08 -4.75 2.02
CA HIS A 109 15.48 -4.71 1.60
C HIS A 109 16.24 -6.04 1.83
N GLN A 110 15.55 -7.11 2.25
CA GLN A 110 16.15 -8.41 2.56
C GLN A 110 17.24 -8.35 3.64
N HIS A 111 17.15 -7.39 4.56
CA HIS A 111 18.05 -7.29 5.70
C HIS A 111 17.58 -8.16 6.87
N ASN A 112 18.53 -8.57 7.71
CA ASN A 112 18.21 -9.21 8.98
C ASN A 112 17.50 -8.18 9.90
N VAL A 113 16.29 -8.53 10.32
CA VAL A 113 15.45 -7.65 11.16
C VAL A 113 16.07 -7.42 12.53
N PHE A 114 16.62 -8.45 13.15
CA PHE A 114 17.23 -8.34 14.47
C PHE A 114 18.44 -7.42 14.43
N ASP A 115 19.34 -7.62 13.47
CA ASP A 115 20.54 -6.78 13.31
C ASP A 115 20.17 -5.33 13.02
N THR A 116 19.13 -5.11 12.20
CA THR A 116 18.61 -3.76 11.93
C THR A 116 18.11 -3.08 13.20
N LEU A 117 17.36 -3.79 14.04
CA LEU A 117 16.86 -3.25 15.31
C LEU A 117 18.00 -2.95 16.28
N VAL A 118 18.95 -3.87 16.44
CA VAL A 118 20.13 -3.66 17.30
C VAL A 118 20.93 -2.45 16.82
N SER A 119 21.17 -2.33 15.51
CA SER A 119 21.88 -1.20 14.94
C SER A 119 21.17 0.13 15.19
N LEU A 120 19.84 0.16 15.18
CA LEU A 120 19.05 1.38 15.41
C LEU A 120 18.98 1.78 16.89
N MET A 121 18.99 0.79 17.80
CA MET A 121 19.00 1.05 19.25
C MET A 121 20.35 1.59 19.73
N GLY A 122 21.40 1.46 18.92
CA GLY A 122 22.73 1.97 19.22
C GLY A 122 23.53 1.04 20.14
N PRO A 123 24.72 1.47 20.58
CA PRO A 123 25.57 0.68 21.46
C PRO A 123 24.84 0.37 22.77
N SER A 124 24.99 -0.87 23.24
CA SER A 124 24.43 -1.31 24.50
C SER A 124 24.86 -0.37 25.62
N VAL A 125 23.90 0.07 26.43
CA VAL A 125 24.18 0.86 27.64
C VAL A 125 24.53 -0.02 28.85
N LEU A 126 24.38 -1.34 28.74
CA LEU A 126 24.69 -2.30 29.81
C LEU A 126 26.12 -2.16 30.36
N PRO A 127 27.17 -1.89 29.55
CA PRO A 127 28.51 -1.63 30.06
C PRO A 127 28.64 -0.37 30.92
N PHE A 128 27.67 0.55 30.85
CA PHE A 128 27.64 1.80 31.61
C PHE A 128 26.67 1.77 32.81
N LEU A 129 25.90 0.68 32.97
CA LEU A 129 25.06 0.49 34.14
C LEU A 129 25.89 -0.18 35.24
N ALA A 130 26.07 0.51 36.37
CA ALA A 130 26.64 -0.10 37.55
C ALA A 130 25.75 -1.26 38.02
N PRO A 131 26.31 -2.39 38.47
CA PRO A 131 25.52 -3.47 39.05
C PRO A 131 24.75 -2.90 40.25
N GLN A 132 23.42 -2.94 40.20
CA GLN A 132 22.62 -2.67 41.38
C GLN A 132 22.78 -3.88 42.30
N ASN A 133 23.57 -3.71 43.36
CA ASN A 133 23.65 -4.69 44.43
C ASN A 133 22.25 -4.84 45.08
N PRO A 134 21.79 -6.07 45.35
CA PRO A 134 20.53 -6.32 46.04
C PRO A 134 20.52 -5.77 47.47
#